data_AF-A0A380E1I2-F1
#
_entry.id   AF-A0A380E1I2-F1
#
_cell.length_a   1.000
_cell.length_b   1.000
_cell.length_c   1.000
_cell.angle_alpha   90.00
_cell.angle_beta   90.00
_cell.angle_gamma   90.00
#
_symmetry.space_group_name_H-M   'P 1'
#
loop_
_entity.id
_entity.type
_entity.pdbx_description
1 polymer ?
#
loop_
_entity_poly.entity_id
_entity_poly.type
_entity_poly.pdbx_seq_one_letter_code
_entity_poly.pdbx_strand_id
1 'polypeptide(L)'
;MKYVKNSQFLDYAQIALCLLKNAPRLRTLFPYINEASENHKKRVQSSTLNEVVTDAISMNPTPTDKGRRLNVFYATQVAIEPPTFVVFVNDVELMHFLINAI
;
A
#
# COMPACT_ATOMS: atom_id res chain seq x y z
N MET A 1 -24.85 -0.91 -7.57
CA MET A 1 -23.81 0.15 -7.62
C MET A 1 -23.57 0.84 -6.28
N LYS A 2 -24.61 1.10 -5.46
CA LYS A 2 -24.50 1.78 -4.15
C LYS A 2 -23.63 1.04 -3.10
N TYR A 3 -23.55 -0.29 -3.18
CA TYR A 3 -22.91 -1.11 -2.14
C TYR A 3 -21.37 -1.16 -2.19
N VAL A 4 -20.77 -1.05 -3.38
CA VAL A 4 -19.29 -1.10 -3.51
C VAL A 4 -18.64 0.24 -3.17
N LYS A 5 -19.35 1.35 -3.43
CA LYS A 5 -18.86 2.72 -3.20
C LYS A 5 -18.61 3.09 -1.72
N ASN A 6 -19.02 2.24 -0.76
CA ASN A 6 -18.90 2.48 0.67
C ASN A 6 -17.94 1.51 1.39
N SER A 7 -17.00 0.90 0.66
CA SER A 7 -16.03 -0.03 1.26
C SER A 7 -14.68 0.66 1.48
N GLN A 8 -14.55 1.46 2.54
CA GLN A 8 -13.33 2.21 2.91
C GLN A 8 -12.06 1.33 3.10
N PHE A 9 -12.21 0.01 3.13
CA PHE A 9 -11.11 -0.93 3.37
C PHE A 9 -10.64 -1.64 2.08
N LEU A 10 -11.33 -1.44 0.95
CA LEU A 10 -11.08 -2.14 -0.32
C LEU A 10 -10.58 -1.20 -1.42
N ASP A 11 -10.07 -0.02 -1.06
CA ASP A 11 -9.61 0.99 -2.03
C ASP A 11 -8.44 0.50 -2.89
N TYR A 12 -7.68 -0.50 -2.41
CA TYR A 12 -6.59 -1.13 -3.15
C TYR A 12 -7.06 -2.17 -4.18
N ALA A 13 -8.34 -2.58 -4.15
CA ALA A 13 -8.84 -3.69 -4.96
C ALA A 13 -9.53 -3.21 -6.25
N GLN A 14 -9.16 -3.82 -7.38
CA GLN A 14 -9.79 -3.52 -8.67
C GLN A 14 -11.25 -4.00 -8.71
N ILE A 15 -12.18 -3.10 -9.03
CA ILE A 15 -13.61 -3.42 -9.14
C ILE A 15 -13.95 -3.80 -10.58
N ALA A 16 -14.27 -5.07 -10.82
CA ALA A 16 -14.75 -5.55 -12.12
C ALA A 16 -16.25 -5.89 -12.07
N LEU A 17 -17.03 -5.35 -13.02
CA LEU A 17 -18.47 -5.63 -13.13
C LEU A 17 -18.72 -6.71 -14.18
N CYS A 18 -19.21 -7.87 -13.75
CA CYS A 18 -19.61 -8.95 -14.63
C CYS A 18 -21.12 -9.20 -14.57
N LEU A 19 -21.75 -9.36 -15.74
CA LEU A 19 -23.14 -9.78 -15.87
C LEU A 19 -23.16 -11.27 -16.24
N LEU A 20 -23.81 -12.10 -15.43
CA LEU A 20 -23.88 -13.56 -15.58
C LEU A 20 -24.42 -14.02 -16.95
N LYS A 21 -25.20 -13.17 -17.63
CA LYS A 21 -25.85 -13.48 -18.90
C LYS A 21 -24.93 -13.34 -20.13
N ASN A 22 -23.80 -12.65 -20.00
CA ASN A 22 -22.88 -12.37 -21.10
C ASN A 22 -21.48 -12.93 -20.78
N ALA A 23 -21.21 -14.16 -21.25
CA ALA A 23 -19.95 -14.87 -21.09
C ALA A 23 -18.65 -14.13 -21.54
N PRO A 24 -18.65 -13.19 -22.52
CA PRO A 24 -17.42 -12.52 -22.96
C PRO A 24 -16.71 -11.70 -21.85
N ARG A 25 -17.46 -11.16 -20.88
CA ARG A 25 -16.90 -10.36 -19.77
C ARG A 25 -16.24 -11.19 -18.68
N LEU A 26 -16.42 -12.51 -18.67
CA LEU A 26 -15.70 -13.38 -17.73
C LEU A 26 -14.22 -13.51 -18.11
N ARG A 27 -13.91 -13.45 -19.42
CA ARG A 27 -12.51 -13.53 -19.89
C ARG A 27 -11.68 -12.31 -19.49
N THR A 28 -12.31 -11.16 -19.26
CA THR A 28 -11.63 -9.95 -18.79
C THR A 28 -11.27 -9.99 -17.30
N LEU A 29 -11.74 -10.98 -16.53
CA LEU A 29 -11.38 -11.13 -15.12
C LEU A 29 -10.00 -11.77 -14.91
N PHE A 30 -9.61 -12.71 -15.78
CA PHE A 30 -8.35 -13.44 -15.61
C PHE A 30 -7.12 -12.53 -15.56
N PRO A 31 -6.98 -11.48 -16.41
CA PRO A 31 -5.89 -10.53 -16.27
C PRO A 31 -5.85 -9.84 -14.90
N TYR A 32 -7.00 -9.38 -14.39
CA TYR A 32 -7.07 -8.73 -13.08
C TYR A 32 -6.75 -9.68 -11.92
N ILE A 33 -7.15 -10.95 -12.03
CA ILE A 33 -6.81 -11.98 -11.03
C ILE A 33 -5.30 -12.24 -11.05
N ASN A 34 -4.71 -12.37 -12.24
CA ASN A 34 -3.27 -12.59 -12.38
C ASN A 34 -2.48 -11.41 -11.82
N GLU A 35 -2.87 -10.17 -12.14
CA GLU A 35 -2.25 -8.96 -11.61
C GLU A 35 -2.36 -8.88 -10.09
N ALA A 36 -3.53 -9.18 -9.52
CA ALA A 36 -3.71 -9.23 -8.07
C ALA A 36 -2.81 -10.29 -7.42
N SER A 37 -2.71 -11.48 -8.03
CA SER A 37 -1.82 -12.54 -7.57
C SER A 37 -0.35 -12.12 -7.68
N GLU A 38 0.08 -11.48 -8.76
CA GLU A 38 1.47 -11.03 -8.94
C GLU A 38 1.83 -9.97 -7.89
N ASN A 39 0.95 -8.99 -7.68
CA ASN A 39 1.14 -7.95 -6.66
C ASN A 39 1.16 -8.52 -5.24
N HIS A 40 0.33 -9.53 -4.95
CA HIS A 40 0.31 -10.22 -3.65
C HIS A 40 1.62 -10.97 -3.35
N LYS A 41 2.32 -11.42 -4.39
CA LYS A 41 3.58 -12.17 -4.31
C LYS A 41 4.82 -11.31 -4.49
N LYS A 42 4.65 -10.02 -4.74
CA LYS A 42 5.75 -9.14 -5.12
C LYS A 42 6.76 -9.00 -3.97
N ARG A 43 8.03 -9.25 -4.29
CA ARG A 43 9.17 -8.90 -3.43
C ARG A 43 9.76 -7.58 -3.90
N VAL A 44 9.91 -6.62 -3.00
CA VAL A 44 10.56 -5.34 -3.24
C VAL A 44 11.95 -5.38 -2.60
N GLN A 45 12.97 -5.03 -3.38
CA GLN A 45 14.34 -4.93 -2.87
C GLN A 45 14.42 -3.80 -1.84
N SER A 46 15.13 -4.02 -0.73
CA SER A 46 15.23 -2.99 0.31
C SER A 46 15.84 -1.68 -0.21
N SER A 47 16.81 -1.72 -1.14
CA SER A 47 17.38 -0.48 -1.70
C SER A 47 16.31 0.39 -2.36
N THR A 48 15.55 -0.19 -3.29
CA THR A 48 14.44 0.50 -3.98
C THR A 48 13.38 0.97 -3.00
N LEU A 49 13.07 0.18 -1.98
CA LEU A 49 12.12 0.58 -0.94
C LEU A 49 12.61 1.82 -0.17
N ASN A 50 13.88 1.86 0.21
CA ASN A 50 14.44 2.98 0.97
C ASN A 50 14.59 4.24 0.11
N GLU A 51 14.86 4.12 -1.19
CA GLU A 51 14.82 5.24 -2.13
C GLU A 51 13.43 5.88 -2.14
N VAL A 52 12.37 5.08 -2.33
CA VAL A 52 10.99 5.57 -2.34
C VAL A 52 10.58 6.17 -1.00
N VAL A 53 10.98 5.59 0.12
CA VAL A 53 10.71 6.14 1.45
C VAL A 53 11.41 7.49 1.64
N THR A 54 12.65 7.63 1.18
CA THR A 54 13.40 8.90 1.25
C THR A 54 12.74 9.99 0.41
N ASP A 55 12.29 9.64 -0.80
CA ASP A 55 11.57 10.55 -1.67
C ASP A 55 10.23 10.99 -1.06
N ALA A 56 9.49 10.05 -0.47
CA ALA A 56 8.22 10.34 0.20
C ALA A 56 8.38 11.32 1.37
N ILE A 57 9.42 11.15 2.20
CA ILE A 57 9.75 12.06 3.31
C ILE A 57 10.16 13.44 2.81
N SER A 58 10.82 13.51 1.67
CA SER A 58 11.25 14.76 1.05
C SER A 58 10.06 15.56 0.51
N MET A 59 9.06 14.88 -0.05
CA MET A 59 7.82 15.49 -0.52
C MET A 59 6.91 15.94 0.63
N ASN A 60 6.74 15.09 1.64
CA ASN A 60 5.91 15.37 2.81
C ASN A 60 6.76 15.21 4.08
N PRO A 61 7.31 16.33 4.61
CA PRO A 61 8.15 16.30 5.79
C PRO A 61 7.43 15.65 6.98
N THR A 62 8.16 14.77 7.67
CA THR A 62 7.70 14.07 8.85
C THR A 62 7.21 15.01 9.96
N PRO A 63 6.15 14.65 10.70
CA PRO A 63 5.64 15.46 11.80
C PRO A 63 6.70 15.66 12.89
N THR A 64 6.63 16.81 13.55
CA THR A 64 7.43 17.13 14.73
C THR A 64 6.46 17.25 15.90
N ASP A 65 6.62 16.41 16.94
CA ASP A 65 5.87 16.54 18.18
C ASP A 65 6.81 16.95 19.30
N LYS A 66 6.44 18.01 20.05
CA LYS A 66 7.20 18.52 21.21
C LYS A 66 8.71 18.71 20.94
N GLY A 67 9.07 19.16 19.73
CA GLY A 67 10.46 19.39 19.32
C GLY A 67 11.24 18.13 18.92
N ARG A 68 10.62 16.94 18.96
CA ARG A 68 11.20 15.68 18.45
C ARG A 68 10.68 15.42 17.04
N ARG A 69 11.60 15.24 16.10
CA ARG A 69 11.27 14.91 14.70
C ARG A 69 11.31 13.40 14.50
N LEU A 70 10.32 12.85 13.80
CA LEU A 70 10.34 11.46 13.37
C LEU A 70 11.45 11.26 12.33
N ASN A 71 12.37 10.35 12.62
CA ASN A 71 13.44 9.94 11.72
C ASN A 71 13.21 8.49 11.31
N VAL A 72 13.08 8.26 10.00
CA VAL A 72 13.02 6.93 9.41
C VAL A 72 14.43 6.51 9.01
N PHE A 73 14.93 5.43 9.59
CA PHE A 73 16.30 4.96 9.36
C PHE A 73 16.37 3.97 8.20
N TYR A 74 15.42 3.05 8.14
CA TYR A 74 15.44 1.95 7.19
C TYR A 74 14.05 1.30 7.07
N ALA A 75 13.73 0.77 5.91
CA ALA A 75 12.55 -0.06 5.69
C ALA A 75 12.92 -1.35 4.94
N THR A 76 12.24 -2.45 5.25
CA THR A 76 12.41 -3.73 4.56
C THR A 76 11.14 -4.55 4.50
N GLN A 77 11.04 -5.43 3.50
CA GLN A 77 9.94 -6.39 3.38
C GLN A 77 10.30 -7.70 4.10
N VAL A 78 9.51 -8.05 5.11
CA VAL A 78 9.75 -9.24 5.95
C VAL A 78 8.95 -10.46 5.51
N ALA A 79 7.77 -10.25 4.92
CA ALA A 79 6.92 -11.34 4.45
C ALA A 79 6.35 -11.08 3.06
N ILE A 80 5.95 -12.17 2.40
CA ILE A 80 5.32 -12.22 1.08
C ILE A 80 3.98 -12.93 1.29
N GLU A 81 2.95 -12.56 0.50
CA GLU A 81 1.61 -13.16 0.59
C GLU A 81 0.94 -13.05 1.99
N PRO A 82 0.70 -11.84 2.56
CA PRO A 82 0.75 -10.54 1.91
C PRO A 82 2.08 -9.79 2.07
N PRO A 83 2.42 -8.87 1.15
CA PRO A 83 3.60 -8.03 1.27
C PRO A 83 3.56 -7.26 2.59
N THR A 84 4.48 -7.61 3.51
CA THR A 84 4.54 -7.01 4.85
C THR A 84 5.84 -6.27 5.00
N PHE A 85 5.75 -4.99 5.38
CA PHE A 85 6.89 -4.09 5.55
C PHE A 85 7.12 -3.75 7.02
N VAL A 86 8.39 -3.67 7.40
CA VAL A 86 8.82 -3.16 8.70
C VAL A 86 9.64 -1.90 8.44
N VAL A 87 9.29 -0.84 9.17
CA VAL A 87 9.96 0.46 9.12
C VAL A 87 10.61 0.72 10.47
N PHE A 88 11.91 1.00 10.44
CA PHE A 88 12.70 1.33 11.61
C PHE A 88 12.73 2.84 11.79
N VAL A 89 12.23 3.31 12.92
CA VAL A 89 12.12 4.72 13.27
C VAL A 89 12.74 4.99 14.64
N ASN A 90 13.03 6.25 14.94
CA ASN A 90 13.53 6.67 16.25
C ASN A 90 12.48 6.62 17.36
N ASP A 91 11.21 6.91 17.04
CA ASP A 91 10.12 6.92 18.02
C ASP A 91 8.81 6.51 17.32
N VAL A 92 8.22 5.40 17.78
CA VAL A 92 7.00 4.82 17.19
C VAL A 92 5.76 5.66 17.53
N GLU A 93 5.77 6.37 18.65
CA GLU A 93 4.63 7.23 19.05
C GLU A 93 4.49 8.44 18.13
N LEU A 94 5.60 8.89 17.53
CA LEU A 94 5.62 9.96 16.52
C LEU A 94 5.08 9.52 15.16
N MET A 95 5.01 8.20 14.92
CA MET A 95 4.53 7.60 13.67
C MET A 95 3.01 7.38 13.69
N HIS A 96 2.25 8.18 14.46
CA HIS A 96 0.78 8.08 14.51
C HIS A 96 0.20 7.78 13.13
N PHE A 97 -0.71 6.79 13.06
CA PHE A 97 -1.17 5.98 11.91
C PHE A 97 -1.48 6.70 10.58
N LEU A 98 -1.40 8.02 10.55
CA LEU A 98 -1.68 8.93 9.47
C LEU A 98 -0.57 10.00 9.49
N ILE A 99 0.48 9.84 8.70
CA ILE A 99 1.10 11.04 8.13
C ILE A 99 -0.02 11.61 7.25
N ASN A 100 -0.74 12.59 7.80
CA ASN A 100 -2.05 13.07 7.36
C ASN A 100 -2.18 13.15 5.84
N ALA A 101 -3.21 12.46 5.32
CA ALA A 101 -3.76 12.61 3.97
C ALA A 101 -2.78 12.40 2.81
N ILE A 102 -2.65 11.14 2.39
CA ILE A 102 -2.86 10.77 0.98
C ILE A 102 -3.85 9.60 0.96
#